data_AF-D1JHX6-F1
#
_entry.id   AF-D1JHX6-F1
#
_cell.length_a   1.000
_cell.length_b   1.000
_cell.length_c   1.000
_cell.angle_alpha   90.00
_cell.angle_beta   90.00
_cell.angle_gamma   90.00
#
_symmetry.space_group_name_H-M   'P 1'
#
loop_
_entity.id
_entity.type
_entity.pdbx_description
1 polymer ?
#
loop_
_entity_poly.entity_id
_entity_poly.type
_entity_poly.pdbx_seq_one_letter_code
_entity_poly.pdbx_strand_id
1 'polypeptide(L)'
;MTEEKLHSDVPKPPKRLVRQEAGFGCCKCGHPIFEYHHIVRGSEDPQDIMILCPICHHEATVGAMTEEEQRFYKSHPYNIEKGYVEGKLKVNQKLPVVLIGTNQFIGKGDFILVDQESLLSLKINSDKLELSVKLYNQNDQLLVHIENNEWISGDPMPWDLESSFQWLKIRHKLRDIALEVNAKKFPIIIHADFWRKGQNFKLSQNQILFNGIKQNVGFINLCFVAMRLIADTSLKQFKLEPDPRFGKGVLVSWSDIPERIEKGLKAWEKLSEES
;
A
#
# COMPACT_ATOMS: atom_id res chain seq x y z
N MET A 1 11.24 13.41 29.58
CA MET A 1 12.26 13.70 28.55
C MET A 1 11.82 13.02 27.28
N THR A 2 11.19 13.79 26.41
CA THR A 2 10.61 13.34 25.13
C THR A 2 11.64 13.57 24.05
N GLU A 3 12.20 12.51 23.48
CA GLU A 3 12.99 12.58 22.26
C GLU A 3 12.05 12.80 21.07
N GLU A 4 11.87 14.06 20.68
CA GLU A 4 11.36 14.41 19.36
C GLU A 4 12.34 13.89 18.31
N LYS A 5 11.89 12.91 17.51
CA LYS A 5 12.56 12.53 16.26
C LYS A 5 12.60 13.74 15.35
N LEU A 6 13.77 14.35 15.26
CA LEU A 6 14.12 15.37 14.28
C LEU A 6 13.90 14.80 12.88
N HIS A 7 12.77 15.14 12.25
CA HIS A 7 12.57 15.03 10.82
C HIS A 7 13.56 16.01 10.18
N SER A 8 14.77 15.55 9.83
CA SER A 8 15.73 16.40 9.15
C SER A 8 15.35 16.55 7.68
N ASP A 9 15.03 17.78 7.28
CA ASP A 9 14.95 18.25 5.89
C ASP A 9 16.33 18.19 5.21
N VAL A 10 16.80 16.97 4.97
CA VAL A 10 18.01 16.66 4.21
C VAL A 10 17.68 16.78 2.71
N PRO A 11 18.51 17.48 1.89
CA PRO A 11 18.27 17.62 0.45
C PRO A 11 18.35 16.24 -0.19
N LYS A 12 17.22 15.72 -0.72
CA LYS A 12 17.13 14.38 -1.32
C LYS A 12 18.22 14.18 -2.41
N PRO A 13 19.31 13.42 -2.18
CA PRO A 13 19.92 12.68 -3.28
C PRO A 13 18.81 11.79 -3.84
N PRO A 14 18.63 11.60 -5.16
CA PRO A 14 17.31 11.28 -5.67
C PRO A 14 16.88 9.93 -5.07
N LYS A 15 15.94 9.92 -4.10
CA LYS A 15 15.35 8.70 -3.51
C LYS A 15 14.95 7.69 -4.60
N ARG A 16 14.60 8.23 -5.77
CA ARG A 16 14.38 7.51 -7.03
C ARG A 16 15.62 6.73 -7.53
N LEU A 17 16.79 7.35 -7.60
CA LEU A 17 18.05 6.73 -8.00
C LEU A 17 18.35 5.51 -7.12
N VAL A 18 18.37 5.69 -5.80
CA VAL A 18 18.64 4.59 -4.85
C VAL A 18 17.63 3.44 -5.02
N ARG A 19 16.35 3.74 -5.27
CA ARG A 19 15.33 2.72 -5.57
C ARG A 19 15.56 2.02 -6.91
N GLN A 20 16.00 2.75 -7.93
CA GLN A 20 16.32 2.20 -9.25
C GLN A 20 17.54 1.27 -9.15
N GLU A 21 18.59 1.70 -8.47
CA GLU A 21 19.78 0.90 -8.17
C GLU A 21 19.41 -0.39 -7.43
N ALA A 22 18.49 -0.33 -6.45
CA ALA A 22 18.07 -1.51 -5.70
C ALA A 22 17.09 -2.44 -6.44
N GLY A 23 16.63 -2.08 -7.64
CA GLY A 23 15.56 -2.82 -8.33
C GLY A 23 14.22 -2.77 -7.58
N PHE A 24 13.93 -1.65 -6.90
CA PHE A 24 12.67 -1.36 -6.20
C PHE A 24 12.28 -2.40 -5.14
N GLY A 25 13.26 -2.94 -4.43
CA GLY A 25 13.03 -3.79 -3.27
C GLY A 25 14.29 -3.91 -2.43
N CYS A 26 14.18 -4.63 -1.32
CA CYS A 26 15.32 -4.93 -0.45
C CYS A 26 16.50 -5.49 -1.24
N CYS A 27 17.68 -4.88 -1.14
CA CYS A 27 18.91 -5.33 -1.79
C CYS A 27 19.26 -6.79 -1.43
N LYS A 28 18.95 -7.23 -0.20
CA LYS A 28 19.26 -8.59 0.27
C LYS A 28 18.24 -9.66 -0.15
N CYS A 29 16.94 -9.38 -0.05
CA CYS A 29 15.88 -10.39 -0.23
C CYS A 29 14.80 -10.02 -1.26
N GLY A 30 14.86 -8.81 -1.83
CA GLY A 30 13.98 -8.33 -2.88
C GLY A 30 12.58 -7.89 -2.45
N HIS A 31 12.27 -7.90 -1.15
CA HIS A 31 10.94 -7.53 -0.62
C HIS A 31 10.48 -6.13 -1.13
N PRO A 32 9.21 -5.95 -1.56
CA PRO A 32 8.74 -4.70 -2.14
C PRO A 32 8.52 -3.57 -1.13
N ILE A 33 8.29 -3.93 0.12
CA ILE A 33 8.20 -2.97 1.23
C ILE A 33 9.60 -2.74 1.79
N PHE A 34 10.02 -1.47 1.89
CA PHE A 34 11.41 -1.12 2.15
C PHE A 34 11.62 0.13 3.00
N GLU A 35 12.82 0.25 3.56
CA GLU A 35 13.38 1.37 4.30
C GLU A 35 14.71 1.79 3.65
N TYR A 36 15.09 3.05 3.81
CA TYR A 36 16.41 3.55 3.44
C TYR A 36 17.38 3.29 4.60
N HIS A 37 18.42 2.52 4.34
CA HIS A 37 19.48 2.25 5.30
C HIS A 37 20.73 3.05 4.95
N HIS A 38 21.29 3.74 5.95
CA HIS A 38 22.58 4.40 5.83
C HIS A 38 23.67 3.41 6.23
N ILE A 39 24.47 2.96 5.25
CA ILE A 39 25.68 2.16 5.48
C ILE A 39 26.67 2.99 6.31
N VAL A 40 26.85 4.25 5.92
CA VAL A 40 27.60 5.25 6.69
C VAL A 40 26.61 6.22 7.32
N ARG A 41 26.54 6.22 8.65
CA ARG A 41 25.57 7.02 9.41
C ARG A 41 25.69 8.51 9.08
N GLY A 42 24.59 9.11 8.62
CA GLY A 42 24.51 10.54 8.30
C GLY A 42 25.07 10.94 6.94
N SER A 43 25.53 10.00 6.11
CA SER A 43 25.95 10.29 4.74
C SER A 43 24.74 10.61 3.85
N GLU A 44 24.86 11.65 3.05
CA GLU A 44 23.90 11.98 1.98
C GLU A 44 24.35 11.41 0.63
N ASP A 45 25.45 10.66 0.55
CA ASP A 45 25.87 10.05 -0.71
C ASP A 45 24.96 8.85 -1.04
N PRO A 46 24.29 8.80 -2.22
CA PRO A 46 23.58 7.61 -2.67
C PRO A 46 24.39 6.31 -2.55
N GLN A 47 25.72 6.36 -2.68
CA GLN A 47 26.61 5.20 -2.56
C GLN A 47 26.68 4.65 -1.12
N ASP A 48 26.39 5.47 -0.12
CA ASP A 48 26.31 5.07 1.29
C ASP A 48 24.89 4.77 1.76
N ILE A 49 23.91 4.78 0.85
CA ILE A 49 22.52 4.49 1.15
C ILE A 49 22.08 3.26 0.36
N MET A 50 21.44 2.31 1.04
CA MET A 50 20.85 1.11 0.41
C MET A 50 19.38 0.94 0.79
N ILE A 51 18.68 0.06 0.05
CA ILE A 51 17.28 -0.27 0.31
C ILE A 51 17.22 -1.62 1.03
N LEU A 52 16.57 -1.69 2.19
CA LEU A 52 16.36 -2.94 2.93
C LEU A 52 14.89 -3.07 3.32
N CYS A 53 14.38 -4.29 3.50
CA CYS A 53 13.07 -4.47 4.13
C CYS A 53 13.19 -4.27 5.65
N PRO A 54 12.10 -4.05 6.40
CA PRO A 54 12.16 -3.83 7.84
C PRO A 54 12.96 -4.90 8.61
N ILE A 55 12.86 -6.16 8.17
CA ILE A 55 13.59 -7.29 8.76
C ILE A 55 15.10 -7.19 8.50
N CYS A 56 15.52 -7.04 7.24
CA CYS A 56 16.94 -6.91 6.89
C CYS A 56 17.54 -5.58 7.38
N HIS A 57 16.72 -4.53 7.49
CA HIS A 57 17.12 -3.24 8.03
C HIS A 57 17.42 -3.35 9.53
N HIS A 58 16.58 -4.07 10.28
CA HIS A 58 16.85 -4.39 11.68
C HIS A 58 18.14 -5.19 11.83
N GLU A 59 18.34 -6.24 11.00
CA GLU A 59 19.56 -7.04 10.97
C GLU A 59 20.83 -6.18 10.79
N ALA A 60 20.81 -5.21 9.86
CA ALA A 60 21.90 -4.27 9.68
C ALA A 60 22.05 -3.29 10.86
N THR A 61 20.94 -2.77 11.39
CA THR A 61 20.93 -1.82 12.50
C THR A 61 21.51 -2.41 13.78
N VAL A 62 21.26 -3.69 14.07
CA VAL A 62 21.82 -4.39 15.24
C VAL A 62 23.26 -4.89 15.02
N GLY A 63 23.86 -4.60 13.85
CA GLY A 63 25.23 -4.98 13.51
C GLY A 63 25.41 -6.44 13.10
N ALA A 64 24.32 -7.18 12.89
CA ALA A 64 24.38 -8.58 12.42
C ALA A 64 24.72 -8.66 10.91
N MET A 65 24.43 -7.61 10.14
CA MET A 65 24.91 -7.44 8.77
C MET A 65 26.07 -6.44 8.76
N THR A 66 27.28 -6.92 8.49
CA THR A 66 28.50 -6.11 8.44
C THR A 66 28.45 -5.08 7.30
N GLU A 67 29.26 -4.02 7.39
CA GLU A 67 29.36 -3.03 6.30
C GLU A 67 29.78 -3.70 4.97
N GLU A 68 30.69 -4.68 5.02
CA GLU A 68 31.11 -5.43 3.83
C GLU A 68 29.93 -6.15 3.17
N GLU A 69 29.10 -6.85 3.95
CA GLU A 69 27.88 -7.49 3.46
C GLU A 69 26.86 -6.47 2.92
N GLN A 70 26.71 -5.32 3.58
CA GLN A 70 25.84 -4.25 3.11
C GLN A 70 26.28 -3.72 1.74
N ARG A 71 27.57 -3.45 1.56
CA ARG A 71 28.18 -3.01 0.29
C ARG A 71 28.04 -4.10 -0.78
N PHE A 72 28.22 -5.36 -0.41
CA PHE A 72 28.00 -6.50 -1.28
C PHE A 72 26.55 -6.54 -1.79
N TYR A 73 25.55 -6.52 -0.90
CA TYR A 73 24.13 -6.54 -1.31
C TYR A 73 23.72 -5.30 -2.08
N LYS A 74 24.27 -4.12 -1.78
CA LYS A 74 24.01 -2.89 -2.55
C LYS A 74 24.53 -3.01 -3.99
N SER A 75 25.70 -3.61 -4.20
CA SER A 75 26.28 -3.83 -5.54
C SER A 75 25.67 -5.02 -6.27
N HIS A 76 25.05 -5.96 -5.53
CA HIS A 76 24.36 -7.14 -6.05
C HIS A 76 22.90 -7.21 -5.58
N PRO A 77 22.04 -6.22 -5.94
CA PRO A 77 20.67 -6.21 -5.46
C PRO A 77 19.92 -7.45 -5.92
N TYR A 78 19.28 -8.15 -4.98
CA TYR A 78 18.57 -9.40 -5.21
C TYR A 78 17.65 -9.36 -6.43
N ASN A 79 16.86 -8.27 -6.56
CA ASN A 79 15.93 -8.14 -7.68
C ASN A 79 16.64 -7.94 -9.02
N ILE A 80 17.81 -7.29 -9.05
CA ILE A 80 18.58 -7.11 -10.28
C ILE A 80 19.22 -8.42 -10.70
N GLU A 81 19.93 -9.09 -9.79
CA GLU A 81 20.64 -10.34 -10.09
C GLU A 81 19.74 -11.45 -10.61
N LYS A 82 18.51 -11.51 -10.08
CA LYS A 82 17.55 -12.52 -10.48
C LYS A 82 16.78 -12.15 -11.76
N GLY A 83 17.05 -10.99 -12.37
CA GLY A 83 16.30 -10.48 -13.52
C GLY A 83 14.87 -10.04 -13.16
N TYR A 84 14.63 -9.77 -11.88
CA TYR A 84 13.33 -9.38 -11.30
C TYR A 84 13.12 -7.87 -11.27
N VAL A 85 13.82 -7.11 -12.12
CA VAL A 85 13.89 -5.63 -12.11
C VAL A 85 12.52 -4.95 -12.35
N GLU A 86 11.50 -5.73 -12.73
CA GLU A 86 10.10 -5.32 -12.82
C GLU A 86 9.40 -5.18 -11.45
N GLY A 87 10.07 -5.55 -10.34
CA GLY A 87 9.64 -5.30 -8.97
C GLY A 87 8.73 -6.39 -8.39
N LYS A 88 8.73 -6.51 -7.06
CA LYS A 88 7.69 -7.23 -6.34
C LYS A 88 6.49 -6.28 -6.16
N LEU A 89 5.27 -6.78 -6.29
CA LEU A 89 4.02 -6.07 -6.64
C LEU A 89 3.94 -5.55 -8.10
N LYS A 90 4.47 -6.31 -9.06
CA LYS A 90 4.20 -6.10 -10.49
C LYS A 90 2.71 -6.30 -10.80
N VAL A 91 2.16 -5.42 -11.63
CA VAL A 91 0.78 -5.48 -12.11
C VAL A 91 0.76 -5.37 -13.63
N ASN A 92 -0.11 -6.16 -14.28
CA ASN A 92 -0.28 -6.15 -15.74
C ASN A 92 -1.47 -5.26 -16.16
N GLN A 93 -1.69 -4.15 -15.44
CA GLN A 93 -2.78 -3.20 -15.66
C GLN A 93 -2.27 -1.78 -15.44
N LYS A 94 -2.80 -0.81 -16.19
CA LYS A 94 -2.36 0.60 -16.12
C LYS A 94 -3.02 1.39 -14.98
N LEU A 95 -4.16 0.90 -14.50
CA LEU A 95 -4.98 1.54 -13.48
C LEU A 95 -5.35 0.50 -12.42
N PRO A 96 -5.34 0.84 -11.11
CA PRO A 96 -5.89 -0.06 -10.10
C PRO A 96 -7.37 -0.34 -10.37
N VAL A 97 -7.64 -1.61 -10.58
CA VAL A 97 -8.96 -2.24 -10.61
C VAL A 97 -8.89 -3.26 -9.50
N VAL A 98 -9.58 -2.97 -8.39
CA VAL A 98 -9.51 -3.78 -7.18
C VAL A 98 -10.86 -4.42 -6.90
N LEU A 99 -10.83 -5.68 -6.47
CA LEU A 99 -11.98 -6.40 -5.95
C LEU A 99 -11.92 -6.34 -4.43
N ILE A 100 -12.99 -5.80 -3.83
CA ILE A 100 -13.17 -5.69 -2.39
C ILE A 100 -14.56 -6.25 -2.05
N GLY A 101 -14.60 -7.40 -1.38
CA GLY A 101 -15.82 -8.21 -1.33
C GLY A 101 -16.28 -8.58 -2.74
N THR A 102 -17.58 -8.40 -3.02
CA THR A 102 -18.14 -8.58 -4.37
C THR A 102 -18.05 -7.36 -5.29
N ASN A 103 -17.48 -6.25 -4.81
CA ASN A 103 -17.50 -4.97 -5.51
C ASN A 103 -16.16 -4.67 -6.17
N GLN A 104 -16.22 -3.99 -7.30
CA GLN A 104 -15.03 -3.51 -8.01
C GLN A 104 -14.87 -2.01 -7.73
N PHE A 105 -13.63 -1.58 -7.53
CA PHE A 105 -13.28 -0.17 -7.48
C PHE A 105 -12.24 0.11 -8.55
N ILE A 106 -12.51 1.11 -9.38
CA ILE A 106 -11.68 1.53 -10.49
C ILE A 106 -11.21 2.95 -10.21
N GLY A 107 -9.90 3.12 -10.01
CA GLY A 107 -9.31 4.42 -9.77
C GLY A 107 -7.91 4.33 -9.18
N LYS A 108 -7.32 5.49 -8.85
CA LYS A 108 -6.00 5.60 -8.22
C LYS A 108 -6.07 6.58 -7.05
N GLY A 109 -5.19 6.48 -6.07
CA GLY A 109 -5.26 7.31 -4.85
C GLY A 109 -6.05 6.62 -3.75
N ASP A 110 -6.73 7.40 -2.92
CA ASP A 110 -7.34 6.93 -1.68
C ASP A 110 -8.64 6.17 -1.92
N PHE A 111 -8.73 4.94 -1.40
CA PHE A 111 -9.92 4.09 -1.48
C PHE A 111 -10.75 4.13 -0.20
N ILE A 112 -10.10 4.28 0.96
CA ILE A 112 -10.74 4.24 2.28
C ILE A 112 -10.19 5.37 3.13
N LEU A 113 -11.08 6.24 3.61
CA LEU A 113 -10.75 7.36 4.49
C LEU A 113 -11.60 7.33 5.76
N VAL A 114 -10.98 7.69 6.89
CA VAL A 114 -11.67 7.91 8.17
C VAL A 114 -11.25 9.26 8.72
N ASP A 115 -12.20 10.18 8.86
CA ASP A 115 -11.95 11.57 9.26
C ASP A 115 -10.82 12.23 8.44
N GLN A 116 -10.91 12.10 7.12
CA GLN A 116 -9.92 12.60 6.14
C GLN A 116 -8.57 11.87 6.17
N GLU A 117 -8.35 10.91 7.06
CA GLU A 117 -7.15 10.10 7.04
C GLU A 117 -7.30 8.90 6.10
N SER A 118 -6.44 8.84 5.08
CA SER A 118 -6.35 7.70 4.16
C SER A 118 -5.79 6.48 4.88
N LEU A 119 -6.57 5.39 4.91
CA LEU A 119 -6.15 4.09 5.44
C LEU A 119 -5.59 3.19 4.34
N LEU A 120 -6.09 3.33 3.11
CA LEU A 120 -5.64 2.57 1.95
C LEU A 120 -5.63 3.47 0.72
N SER A 121 -4.46 3.57 0.08
CA SER A 121 -4.24 4.28 -1.17
C SER A 121 -3.44 3.40 -2.13
N LEU A 122 -3.85 3.37 -3.40
CA LEU A 122 -3.20 2.56 -4.43
C LEU A 122 -2.98 3.38 -5.69
N LYS A 123 -1.79 3.28 -6.29
CA LYS A 123 -1.53 3.82 -7.63
C LYS A 123 -0.60 2.89 -8.39
N ILE A 124 -0.57 3.03 -9.70
CA ILE A 124 0.35 2.27 -10.55
C ILE A 124 1.34 3.23 -11.17
N ASN A 125 2.62 2.91 -11.07
CA ASN A 125 3.72 3.68 -11.61
C ASN A 125 4.72 2.73 -12.27
N SER A 126 4.94 2.90 -13.58
CA SER A 126 5.82 2.00 -14.36
C SER A 126 5.54 0.50 -14.09
N ASP A 127 4.26 0.10 -14.22
CA ASP A 127 3.77 -1.28 -14.02
C ASP A 127 3.93 -1.85 -12.59
N LYS A 128 4.20 -0.98 -11.61
CA LYS A 128 4.34 -1.34 -10.20
C LYS A 128 3.19 -0.78 -9.38
N LEU A 129 2.62 -1.60 -8.53
CA LEU A 129 1.58 -1.18 -7.60
C LEU A 129 2.23 -0.51 -6.38
N GLU A 130 2.09 0.80 -6.31
CA GLU A 130 2.46 1.58 -5.12
C GLU A 130 1.33 1.55 -4.11
N LEU A 131 1.65 1.04 -2.92
CA LEU A 131 0.74 0.90 -1.79
C LEU A 131 1.09 1.94 -0.73
N SER A 132 0.11 2.70 -0.28
CA SER A 132 0.16 3.42 1.00
C SER A 132 -0.92 2.90 1.92
N VAL A 133 -0.55 2.56 3.14
CA VAL A 133 -1.46 2.00 4.14
C VAL A 133 -1.10 2.47 5.54
N LYS A 134 -2.12 2.73 6.35
CA LYS A 134 -1.99 2.93 7.79
C LYS A 134 -2.80 1.87 8.53
N LEU A 135 -2.11 1.08 9.34
CA LEU A 135 -2.72 0.02 10.14
C LEU A 135 -2.71 0.45 11.61
N TYR A 136 -3.89 0.58 12.19
CA TYR A 136 -4.06 0.84 13.62
C TYR A 136 -4.64 -0.40 14.32
N ASN A 137 -4.46 -0.47 15.64
CA ASN A 137 -5.20 -1.43 16.47
C ASN A 137 -6.55 -0.85 16.94
N GLN A 138 -7.30 -1.65 17.68
CA GLN A 138 -8.61 -1.28 18.25
C GLN A 138 -8.55 -0.12 19.25
N ASN A 139 -7.38 0.11 19.87
CA ASN A 139 -7.13 1.22 20.79
C ASN A 139 -6.64 2.48 20.06
N ASP A 140 -6.76 2.51 18.72
CA ASP A 140 -6.37 3.63 17.86
C ASP A 140 -4.86 3.94 17.86
N GLN A 141 -4.03 2.97 18.26
CA GLN A 141 -2.58 3.06 18.17
C GLN A 141 -2.11 2.65 16.77
N LEU A 142 -1.31 3.52 16.13
CA LEU A 142 -0.68 3.25 14.83
C LEU A 142 0.36 2.14 14.99
N LEU A 143 0.19 1.05 14.24
CA LEU A 143 1.08 -0.10 14.23
C LEU A 143 2.02 -0.12 13.02
N VAL A 144 1.50 0.25 11.84
CA VAL A 144 2.28 0.27 10.59
C VAL A 144 1.86 1.47 9.76
N HIS A 145 2.84 2.19 9.23
CA HIS A 145 2.67 3.24 8.24
C HIS A 145 3.58 2.97 7.04
N ILE A 146 2.97 2.72 5.89
CA ILE A 146 3.65 2.54 4.62
C ILE A 146 3.18 3.65 3.68
N GLU A 147 4.11 4.30 2.99
CA GLU A 147 3.84 5.32 1.99
C GLU A 147 4.56 4.99 0.68
N ASN A 148 3.81 4.71 -0.39
CA ASN A 148 4.38 4.34 -1.70
C ASN A 148 5.40 3.19 -1.60
N ASN A 149 5.03 2.14 -0.87
CA ASN A 149 5.86 0.99 -0.46
C ASN A 149 7.04 1.30 0.49
N GLU A 150 7.32 2.56 0.81
CA GLU A 150 8.30 2.93 1.85
C GLU A 150 7.69 2.68 3.23
N TRP A 151 8.36 1.88 4.07
CA TRP A 151 7.99 1.70 5.47
C TRP A 151 8.45 2.93 6.25
N ILE A 152 7.51 3.74 6.71
CA ILE A 152 7.78 5.02 7.39
C ILE A 152 7.91 4.81 8.90
N SER A 153 7.02 4.00 9.47
CA SER A 153 7.04 3.69 10.90
C SER A 153 6.26 2.41 11.23
N GLY A 154 6.63 1.80 12.34
CA GLY A 154 6.04 0.58 12.86
C GLY A 154 7.10 -0.28 13.55
N ASP A 155 6.66 -1.37 14.18
CA ASP A 155 7.59 -2.41 14.63
C ASP A 155 8.29 -3.02 13.41
N PRO A 156 9.64 -3.02 13.31
CA PRO A 156 10.36 -3.59 12.17
C PRO A 156 10.13 -5.10 12.02
N MET A 157 9.59 -5.75 13.05
CA MET A 157 9.03 -7.10 12.99
C MET A 157 7.50 -7.01 13.07
N PRO A 158 6.78 -6.62 12.00
CA PRO A 158 5.40 -7.07 11.87
C PRO A 158 5.43 -8.59 12.03
N TRP A 159 4.51 -9.13 12.82
CA TRP A 159 4.57 -10.54 13.25
C TRP A 159 4.81 -11.51 12.08
N ASP A 160 4.31 -11.17 10.88
CA ASP A 160 4.80 -11.73 9.62
C ASP A 160 4.65 -10.73 8.47
N LEU A 161 5.64 -10.70 7.58
CA LEU A 161 5.64 -9.93 6.33
C LEU A 161 6.05 -10.86 5.19
N GLU A 162 5.07 -11.29 4.42
CA GLU A 162 5.24 -12.26 3.34
C GLU A 162 5.02 -11.57 1.99
N SER A 163 5.87 -11.83 0.99
CA SER A 163 5.64 -11.31 -0.37
C SER A 163 6.16 -12.21 -1.49
N SER A 164 5.57 -12.03 -2.67
CA SER A 164 6.06 -12.53 -3.95
C SER A 164 5.83 -11.46 -5.03
N PHE A 165 6.10 -11.78 -6.31
CA PHE A 165 6.03 -10.82 -7.42
C PHE A 165 4.74 -10.03 -7.53
N GLN A 166 3.60 -10.63 -7.21
CA GLN A 166 2.29 -9.99 -7.37
C GLN A 166 1.43 -10.24 -6.12
N TRP A 167 2.05 -10.42 -4.97
CA TRP A 167 1.34 -10.70 -3.74
C TRP A 167 2.11 -10.17 -2.54
N LEU A 168 1.39 -9.56 -1.60
CA LEU A 168 1.90 -9.04 -0.34
C LEU A 168 0.91 -9.40 0.76
N LYS A 169 1.44 -9.76 1.93
CA LYS A 169 0.65 -10.02 3.13
C LYS A 169 1.35 -9.46 4.36
N ILE A 170 0.59 -8.75 5.18
CA ILE A 170 1.02 -8.15 6.44
C ILE A 170 0.13 -8.69 7.56
N ARG A 171 0.72 -9.17 8.64
CA ARG A 171 -0.01 -9.71 9.80
C ARG A 171 0.26 -8.91 11.08
N HIS A 172 -0.77 -8.75 11.91
CA HIS A 172 -0.62 -8.19 13.25
C HIS A 172 -0.08 -9.22 14.25
N LYS A 173 -0.54 -10.47 14.14
CA LYS A 173 -0.17 -11.62 14.99
C LYS A 173 -0.53 -12.93 14.29
N LEU A 174 -0.26 -14.07 14.93
CA LEU A 174 -0.63 -15.39 14.42
C LEU A 174 -2.10 -15.41 13.99
N ARG A 175 -2.35 -15.74 12.72
CA ARG A 175 -3.68 -15.83 12.08
C ARG A 175 -4.46 -14.51 11.94
N ASP A 176 -3.85 -13.37 12.26
CA ASP A 176 -4.49 -12.04 12.17
C ASP A 176 -3.92 -11.25 10.98
N ILE A 177 -4.66 -11.23 9.87
CA ILE A 177 -4.25 -10.61 8.61
C ILE A 177 -4.69 -9.15 8.64
N ALA A 178 -3.74 -8.22 8.67
CA ALA A 178 -4.01 -6.80 8.62
C ALA A 178 -4.32 -6.34 7.19
N LEU A 179 -3.51 -6.80 6.24
CA LEU A 179 -3.64 -6.51 4.81
C LEU A 179 -3.11 -7.67 3.99
N GLU A 180 -3.84 -8.04 2.94
CA GLU A 180 -3.40 -8.90 1.87
C GLU A 180 -3.73 -8.24 0.54
N VAL A 181 -2.72 -8.14 -0.33
CA VAL A 181 -2.84 -7.65 -1.71
C VAL A 181 -2.47 -8.80 -2.63
N ASN A 182 -3.40 -9.23 -3.47
CA ASN A 182 -3.17 -10.28 -4.46
C ASN A 182 -3.40 -9.75 -5.88
N ALA A 183 -2.31 -9.36 -6.53
CA ALA A 183 -2.23 -8.90 -7.90
C ALA A 183 -1.90 -10.01 -8.91
N LYS A 184 -1.86 -11.30 -8.48
CA LYS A 184 -1.69 -12.45 -9.41
C LYS A 184 -2.92 -12.64 -10.32
N LYS A 185 -4.05 -12.05 -9.93
CA LYS A 185 -5.32 -12.09 -10.64
C LYS A 185 -5.72 -10.68 -11.05
N PHE A 186 -6.57 -10.60 -12.08
CA PHE A 186 -7.29 -9.39 -12.45
C PHE A 186 -8.78 -9.61 -12.16
N PRO A 187 -9.45 -8.73 -11.39
CA PRO A 187 -8.92 -7.59 -10.63
C PRO A 187 -7.95 -7.96 -9.50
N ILE A 188 -7.21 -6.97 -9.00
CA ILE A 188 -6.37 -7.10 -7.79
C ILE A 188 -7.29 -7.36 -6.60
N ILE A 189 -7.08 -8.44 -5.85
CA ILE A 189 -7.89 -8.77 -4.68
C ILE A 189 -7.29 -8.10 -3.44
N ILE A 190 -8.11 -7.39 -2.68
CA ILE A 190 -7.70 -6.76 -1.42
C ILE A 190 -8.50 -7.38 -0.26
N HIS A 191 -7.78 -7.91 0.73
CA HIS A 191 -8.35 -8.22 2.04
C HIS A 191 -7.68 -7.35 3.09
N ALA A 192 -8.46 -6.83 4.04
CA ALA A 192 -7.92 -6.01 5.11
C ALA A 192 -8.85 -6.00 6.31
N ASP A 193 -8.29 -5.73 7.49
CA ASP A 193 -9.03 -5.49 8.72
C ASP A 193 -8.51 -4.17 9.32
N PHE A 194 -9.10 -3.05 8.88
CA PHE A 194 -8.66 -1.73 9.29
C PHE A 194 -9.42 -1.26 10.53
N TRP A 195 -8.68 -0.66 11.46
CA TRP A 195 -9.25 0.07 12.60
C TRP A 195 -8.88 1.54 12.49
N ARG A 196 -9.79 2.42 12.90
CA ARG A 196 -9.49 3.83 13.17
C ARG A 196 -10.60 4.45 14.00
N LYS A 197 -10.26 5.11 15.12
CA LYS A 197 -11.20 5.88 15.96
C LYS A 197 -12.50 5.12 16.27
N GLY A 198 -12.34 3.87 16.71
CA GLY A 198 -13.47 2.98 17.05
C GLY A 198 -14.29 2.47 15.87
N GLN A 199 -13.91 2.76 14.63
CA GLN A 199 -14.49 2.16 13.43
C GLN A 199 -13.66 0.96 12.98
N ASN A 200 -14.32 -0.10 12.54
CA ASN A 200 -13.70 -1.24 11.89
C ASN A 200 -14.18 -1.39 10.45
N PHE A 201 -13.24 -1.53 9.52
CA PHE A 201 -13.49 -1.82 8.12
C PHE A 201 -12.86 -3.15 7.78
N LYS A 202 -13.71 -4.18 7.69
CA LYS A 202 -13.27 -5.51 7.33
C LYS A 202 -13.59 -5.78 5.87
N LEU A 203 -12.55 -5.87 5.07
CA LEU A 203 -12.58 -6.20 3.64
C LEU A 203 -12.28 -7.69 3.51
N SER A 204 -13.32 -8.47 3.26
CA SER A 204 -13.21 -9.93 3.05
C SER A 204 -13.44 -10.29 1.59
N GLN A 205 -13.30 -11.57 1.24
CA GLN A 205 -13.58 -12.08 -0.11
C GLN A 205 -15.01 -11.81 -0.57
N ASN A 206 -15.98 -11.83 0.34
CA ASN A 206 -17.41 -11.83 -0.01
C ASN A 206 -18.10 -10.53 0.34
N GLN A 207 -17.57 -9.76 1.28
CA GLN A 207 -18.24 -8.58 1.80
C GLN A 207 -17.26 -7.52 2.33
N ILE A 208 -17.74 -6.28 2.30
CA ILE A 208 -17.18 -5.17 3.05
C ILE A 208 -18.07 -5.02 4.28
N LEU A 209 -17.50 -5.19 5.46
CA LEU A 209 -18.18 -4.90 6.71
C LEU A 209 -17.64 -3.59 7.27
N PHE A 210 -18.54 -2.64 7.49
CA PHE A 210 -18.26 -1.44 8.27
C PHE A 210 -18.93 -1.61 9.63
N ASN A 211 -18.13 -1.95 10.62
CA ASN A 211 -18.54 -2.09 12.01
C ASN A 211 -18.10 -0.85 12.77
N GLY A 212 -18.97 0.15 12.72
CA GLY A 212 -18.70 1.48 13.19
C GLY A 212 -19.97 2.15 13.69
N ILE A 213 -20.10 3.44 13.39
CA ILE A 213 -21.25 4.22 13.84
C ILE A 213 -22.52 3.91 13.04
N LYS A 214 -22.36 3.66 11.73
CA LYS A 214 -23.42 3.03 10.94
C LYS A 214 -23.12 1.54 10.84
N GLN A 215 -24.01 0.73 11.39
CA GLN A 215 -23.91 -0.73 11.26
C GLN A 215 -24.68 -1.19 10.02
N ASN A 216 -24.28 -2.34 9.47
CA ASN A 216 -24.98 -3.03 8.37
C ASN A 216 -25.02 -2.27 7.03
N VAL A 217 -24.02 -1.43 6.74
CA VAL A 217 -23.89 -0.86 5.40
C VAL A 217 -23.35 -1.93 4.46
N GLY A 218 -24.14 -2.26 3.43
CA GLY A 218 -23.78 -3.27 2.45
C GLY A 218 -24.14 -2.83 1.03
N PHE A 219 -23.25 -3.10 0.11
CA PHE A 219 -23.47 -3.03 -1.33
C PHE A 219 -22.74 -4.21 -1.94
N ILE A 220 -23.33 -4.83 -2.96
CA ILE A 220 -22.80 -6.04 -3.59
C ILE A 220 -22.89 -5.94 -5.10
N ASN A 221 -21.95 -6.59 -5.79
CA ASN A 221 -21.93 -6.70 -7.25
C ASN A 221 -22.00 -5.36 -8.01
N LEU A 222 -21.37 -4.31 -7.45
CA LEU A 222 -21.27 -3.00 -8.08
C LEU A 222 -19.83 -2.69 -8.48
N CYS A 223 -19.67 -1.86 -9.51
CA CYS A 223 -18.38 -1.28 -9.89
C CYS A 223 -18.42 0.23 -9.67
N PHE A 224 -17.56 0.71 -8.79
CA PHE A 224 -17.43 2.11 -8.43
C PHE A 224 -16.20 2.70 -9.12
N VAL A 225 -16.42 3.74 -9.91
CA VAL A 225 -15.37 4.39 -10.72
C VAL A 225 -15.12 5.79 -10.16
N ALA A 226 -13.87 6.08 -9.83
CA ALA A 226 -13.47 7.34 -9.20
C ALA A 226 -14.27 7.65 -7.92
N MET A 227 -14.49 6.62 -7.10
CA MET A 227 -15.20 6.72 -5.83
C MET A 227 -14.34 6.15 -4.70
N ARG A 228 -14.59 6.67 -3.50
CA ARG A 228 -13.88 6.33 -2.27
C ARG A 228 -14.87 6.15 -1.11
N LEU A 229 -14.53 5.25 -0.21
CA LEU A 229 -15.29 4.99 1.02
C LEU A 229 -14.82 5.95 2.10
N ILE A 230 -15.75 6.70 2.68
CA ILE A 230 -15.45 7.70 3.70
C ILE A 230 -16.32 7.44 4.92
N ALA A 231 -15.69 7.32 6.09
CA ALA A 231 -16.39 7.45 7.37
C ALA A 231 -16.01 8.75 8.07
N ASP A 232 -17.03 9.41 8.59
CA ASP A 232 -16.91 10.57 9.47
C ASP A 232 -17.38 10.15 10.86
N THR A 233 -16.44 10.09 11.81
CA THR A 233 -16.70 9.65 13.17
C THR A 233 -17.42 10.70 14.00
N SER A 234 -17.22 11.98 13.67
CA SER A 234 -17.87 13.10 14.36
C SER A 234 -19.34 13.21 13.95
N LEU A 235 -19.60 13.16 12.65
CA LEU A 235 -20.94 13.22 12.07
C LEU A 235 -21.67 11.89 12.06
N LYS A 236 -21.02 10.80 12.47
CA LYS A 236 -21.65 9.48 12.56
C LYS A 236 -22.11 8.97 11.19
N GLN A 237 -21.32 9.24 10.15
CA GLN A 237 -21.70 9.01 8.76
C GLN A 237 -20.73 8.08 8.04
N PHE A 238 -21.28 7.34 7.08
CA PHE A 238 -20.53 6.59 6.08
C PHE A 238 -21.07 6.98 4.72
N LYS A 239 -20.16 7.27 3.77
CA LYS A 239 -20.47 7.77 2.43
C LYS A 239 -19.57 7.12 1.39
N LEU A 240 -20.13 6.98 0.21
CA LEU A 240 -19.39 6.85 -1.03
C LEU A 240 -19.26 8.25 -1.61
N GLU A 241 -18.05 8.75 -1.72
CA GLU A 241 -17.79 10.08 -2.29
C GLU A 241 -16.97 9.98 -3.56
N PRO A 242 -17.17 10.88 -4.53
CA PRO A 242 -16.26 11.03 -5.65
C PRO A 242 -14.84 11.33 -5.20
N ASP A 243 -13.90 10.92 -6.03
CA ASP A 243 -12.54 11.41 -5.98
C ASP A 243 -12.52 12.94 -6.25
N PRO A 244 -11.83 13.74 -5.42
CA PRO A 244 -11.84 15.20 -5.54
C PRO A 244 -11.36 15.72 -6.89
N ARG A 245 -10.50 14.96 -7.59
CA ARG A 245 -9.91 15.36 -8.87
C ARG A 245 -10.94 15.48 -9.98
N PHE A 246 -12.02 14.70 -9.91
CA PHE A 246 -13.07 14.70 -10.92
C PHE A 246 -14.33 15.41 -10.44
N GLY A 247 -14.54 15.52 -9.12
CA GLY A 247 -15.76 16.09 -8.51
C GLY A 247 -17.04 15.25 -8.73
N LYS A 248 -16.95 14.18 -9.53
CA LYS A 248 -18.00 13.21 -9.82
C LYS A 248 -17.40 11.81 -9.99
N GLY A 249 -18.20 10.79 -9.69
CA GLY A 249 -17.83 9.40 -9.93
C GLY A 249 -18.97 8.65 -10.59
N VAL A 250 -18.69 7.43 -11.07
CA VAL A 250 -19.66 6.63 -11.83
C VAL A 250 -19.91 5.32 -11.10
N LEU A 251 -21.19 4.98 -10.96
CA LEU A 251 -21.63 3.66 -10.51
C LEU A 251 -22.05 2.83 -11.72
N VAL A 252 -21.42 1.69 -11.92
CA VAL A 252 -21.80 0.73 -12.95
C VAL A 252 -22.44 -0.49 -12.28
N SER A 253 -23.73 -0.67 -12.54
CA SER A 253 -24.50 -1.84 -12.12
C SER A 253 -24.81 -2.70 -13.34
N TRP A 254 -24.12 -3.83 -13.47
CA TRP A 254 -24.26 -4.75 -14.60
C TRP A 254 -24.06 -6.19 -14.12
N SER A 255 -24.77 -7.16 -14.68
CA SER A 255 -24.78 -8.54 -14.17
C SER A 255 -23.46 -9.27 -14.44
N ASP A 256 -22.93 -9.15 -15.66
CA ASP A 256 -21.67 -9.76 -16.06
C ASP A 256 -20.46 -8.97 -15.52
N ILE A 257 -19.52 -9.66 -14.84
CA ILE A 257 -18.40 -9.01 -14.16
C ILE A 257 -17.38 -8.44 -15.16
N PRO A 258 -16.89 -9.20 -16.17
CA PRO A 258 -16.03 -8.65 -17.21
C PRO A 258 -16.62 -7.41 -17.89
N GLU A 259 -17.86 -7.45 -18.34
CA GLU A 259 -18.53 -6.31 -18.99
C GLU A 259 -18.71 -5.14 -18.01
N ARG A 260 -19.01 -5.41 -16.73
CA ARG A 260 -19.11 -4.38 -15.69
C ARG A 260 -17.79 -3.64 -15.51
N ILE A 261 -16.67 -4.37 -15.49
CA ILE A 261 -15.33 -3.79 -15.40
C ILE A 261 -15.00 -3.00 -16.67
N GLU A 262 -15.29 -3.55 -17.86
CA GLU A 262 -15.04 -2.87 -19.13
C GLU A 262 -15.80 -1.52 -19.22
N LYS A 263 -17.10 -1.51 -18.87
CA LYS A 263 -17.90 -0.29 -18.79
C LYS A 263 -17.32 0.69 -17.77
N GLY A 264 -16.83 0.19 -16.64
CA GLY A 264 -16.21 1.02 -15.61
C GLY A 264 -14.88 1.64 -16.06
N LEU A 265 -14.06 0.91 -16.81
CA LEU A 265 -12.82 1.43 -17.41
C LEU A 265 -13.12 2.53 -18.44
N LYS A 266 -14.11 2.33 -19.32
CA LYS A 266 -14.56 3.37 -20.27
C LYS A 266 -15.07 4.62 -19.55
N ALA A 267 -15.79 4.43 -18.44
CA ALA A 267 -16.23 5.55 -17.60
C ALA A 267 -15.05 6.30 -16.98
N TRP A 268 -14.00 5.59 -16.53
CA TRP A 268 -12.78 6.22 -16.01
C TRP A 268 -12.05 7.05 -17.07
N GLU A 269 -11.90 6.52 -18.29
CA GLU A 269 -11.28 7.22 -19.42
C GLU A 269 -12.01 8.54 -19.70
N LYS A 270 -13.34 8.47 -19.82
CA LYS A 270 -14.18 9.66 -20.01
C LYS A 270 -14.02 10.69 -18.88
N LEU A 271 -14.00 10.25 -17.61
CA LEU A 271 -13.77 11.16 -16.48
C LEU A 271 -12.40 11.83 -16.56
N SER A 272 -11.37 11.09 -17.01
CA SER A 272 -9.99 11.58 -17.11
C SER A 272 -9.78 12.55 -18.27
N GLU A 273 -10.59 12.47 -19.32
CA GLU A 273 -10.57 13.41 -20.46
C GLU A 273 -11.27 14.74 -20.13
N GLU A 274 -12.25 14.71 -19.21
CA GLU A 274 -13.08 15.87 -18.85
C GLU A 274 -12.52 16.71 -17.69
N SER A 275 -11.46 16.23 -17.01
CA SER A 275 -10.83 16.85 -15.83
C SER A 275 -9.48 17.47 -16.13
#